data_AF-A0A376F8H0-F1
#
_entry.id   AF-A0A376F8H0-F1
#
_cell.length_a   1.000
_cell.length_b   1.000
_cell.length_c   1.000
_cell.angle_alpha   90.00
_cell.angle_beta   90.00
_cell.angle_gamma   90.00
#
_symmetry.space_group_name_H-M   'P 1'
#
loop_
_entity.id
_entity.type
_entity.pdbx_description
1 polymer ?
#
loop_
_entity_poly.entity_id
_entity_poly.type
_entity_poly.pdbx_seq_one_letter_code
_entity_poly.pdbx_strand_id
1 'polypeptide(L)' 'MLKDNFNDLLSFMVVARERSFTRAAAQLGVSQSALSHAMRKLEARLDVRLLTRTTRSVVPTQAG' A
#
# COMPACT_ATOMS: atom_id res chain seq x y z
N MET A 1 -15.22 2.86 9.81
CA MET A 1 -15.40 3.88 8.75
C MET A 1 -14.33 4.97 8.72
N LEU A 2 -13.82 5.50 9.86
CA LEU A 2 -12.63 6.39 9.87
C LEU A 2 -11.32 5.67 10.30
N LYS A 3 -11.40 4.72 11.24
CA LYS A 3 -10.23 3.93 11.70
C LYS A 3 -9.59 3.11 10.58
N ASP A 4 -10.41 2.52 9.71
CA ASP A 4 -9.95 1.73 8.57
C ASP A 4 -9.12 2.57 7.60
N ASN A 5 -9.52 3.82 7.36
CA ASN A 5 -8.80 4.75 6.48
C ASN A 5 -7.40 5.08 7.01
N PHE A 6 -7.25 5.21 8.33
CA PHE A 6 -5.95 5.55 8.93
C PHE A 6 -4.97 4.38 8.83
N ASN A 7 -5.45 3.15 9.04
CA ASN A 7 -4.65 1.95 8.85
C ASN A 7 -4.23 1.74 7.39
N ASP A 8 -5.12 2.04 6.43
CA ASP A 8 -4.81 1.98 5.01
C ASP A 8 -3.72 3.01 4.63
N LEU A 9 -3.79 4.23 5.17
CA LEU A 9 -2.77 5.26 4.93
C LEU A 9 -1.42 4.93 5.58
N LEU A 10 -1.42 4.39 6.80
CA LEU A 10 -0.21 3.87 7.45
C LEU A 10 0.43 2.76 6.61
N SER A 11 -0.39 1.82 6.15
CA SER A 11 0.05 0.72 5.30
C SER A 11 0.67 1.23 3.99
N PHE A 12 0.05 2.24 3.38
CA PHE A 12 0.58 2.91 2.19
C PHE A 12 1.94 3.57 2.46
N MET A 13 2.08 4.35 3.54
CA MET A 13 3.36 4.99 3.90
C MET A 13 4.49 3.99 4.08
N VAL A 14 4.21 2.85 4.72
CA VAL A 14 5.20 1.80 4.91
C VAL A 14 5.61 1.18 3.56
N VAL A 15 4.65 0.90 2.67
CA VAL A 15 4.94 0.39 1.32
C VAL A 15 5.74 1.39 0.50
N ALA A 16 5.40 2.68 0.57
CA ALA A 16 6.08 3.76 -0.13
C ALA A 16 7.55 3.89 0.32
N ARG A 17 7.81 3.76 1.63
CA ARG A 17 9.15 3.77 2.21
C ARG A 17 9.95 2.53 1.84
N GLU A 18 9.36 1.36 2.01
CA GLU A 18 10.05 0.08 1.79
C GLU A 18 10.26 -0.24 0.31
N ARG A 19 9.45 0.33 -0.60
CA ARG A 19 9.44 0.03 -2.04
C ARG A 19 9.31 -1.47 -2.36
N SER A 20 8.78 -2.24 -1.40
CA SER A 20 8.64 -3.69 -1.45
C SER A 20 7.44 -4.12 -0.61
N PHE A 21 6.46 -4.77 -1.24
CA PHE A 21 5.31 -5.32 -0.54
C PHE A 21 5.71 -6.42 0.45
N THR A 22 6.74 -7.21 0.16
CA THR A 22 7.20 -8.27 1.05
C THR A 22 7.79 -7.70 2.33
N ARG A 23 8.67 -6.69 2.24
CA ARG A 23 9.26 -6.05 3.42
C ARG A 23 8.22 -5.27 4.22
N ALA A 24 7.37 -4.51 3.54
CA ALA A 24 6.30 -3.76 4.19
C ALA A 24 5.32 -4.69 4.94
N ALA A 25 4.95 -5.83 4.34
CA ALA A 25 4.06 -6.80 4.98
C ALA A 25 4.70 -7.44 6.21
N ALA A 26 6.00 -7.78 6.13
CA ALA A 26 6.75 -8.27 7.28
C ALA A 26 6.82 -7.23 8.42
N GLN A 27 7.02 -5.95 8.10
CA GLN A 27 7.04 -4.87 9.09
C GLN A 27 5.67 -4.63 9.74
N LEU A 28 4.59 -4.76 8.97
CA LEU A 28 3.22 -4.56 9.43
C LEU A 28 2.62 -5.81 10.08
N GLY A 29 3.32 -6.95 10.09
CA GLY A 29 2.83 -8.20 10.66
C GLY A 29 1.65 -8.81 9.89
N VAL A 30 1.55 -8.55 8.59
CA VAL A 30 0.47 -9.05 7.72
C VAL A 30 1.03 -9.86 6.56
N SER A 31 0.16 -10.59 5.85
CA SER A 31 0.57 -11.24 4.60
C SER A 31 0.73 -10.23 3.46
N GLN A 32 1.63 -10.55 2.53
CA GLN A 32 1.85 -9.73 1.33
C GLN A 32 0.58 -9.60 0.47
N SER A 33 -0.22 -10.67 0.37
CA SER A 33 -1.50 -10.64 -0.34
C SER A 33 -2.52 -9.73 0.34
N ALA A 34 -2.65 -9.79 1.67
CA ALA A 34 -3.55 -8.91 2.43
C ALA A 34 -3.17 -7.44 2.24
N LEU A 35 -1.88 -7.10 2.34
CA LEU A 35 -1.39 -5.74 2.10
C LEU A 35 -1.65 -5.27 0.67
N SER A 36 -1.44 -6.14 -0.32
CA SER A 36 -1.69 -5.86 -1.73
C SER A 36 -3.18 -5.60 -2.02
N HIS A 37 -4.08 -6.33 -1.36
CA HIS A 37 -5.52 -6.11 -1.42
C HIS A 37 -5.95 -4.81 -0.74
N ALA A 38 -5.42 -4.52 0.46
CA ALA A 38 -5.68 -3.27 1.16
C ALA A 38 -5.30 -2.04 0.31
N MET A 39 -4.13 -2.08 -0.34
CA MET A 39 -3.70 -1.01 -1.25
C MET A 39 -4.63 -0.85 -2.46
N ARG A 40 -5.09 -1.95 -3.08
CA ARG A 40 -6.04 -1.87 -4.19
C ARG A 40 -7.36 -1.24 -3.75
N LYS A 41 -7.83 -1.59 -2.55
CA LYS A 41 -9.07 -1.04 -1.98
C LYS A 41 -8.92 0.46 -1.69
N LEU A 42 -7.76 0.88 -1.18
CA LEU A 42 -7.45 2.29 -0.97
C LEU A 42 -7.44 3.08 -2.28
N GLU A 43 -6.71 2.59 -3.29
CA GLU A 43 -6.63 3.21 -4.63
C GLU A 43 -8.02 3.31 -5.28
N ALA A 44 -8.84 2.25 -5.20
CA ALA A 44 -10.20 2.24 -5.74
C ALA A 44 -11.13 3.22 -5.02
N ARG A 45 -10.96 3.40 -3.70
CA ARG A 45 -11.78 4.33 -2.92
C ARG A 45 -11.41 5.79 -3.16
N LEU A 46 -10.14 6.05 -3.49
CA LEU A 46 -9.64 7.38 -3.83
C LEU A 46 -9.80 7.70 -5.32
N ASP A 47 -10.14 6.71 -6.14
CA ASP A 47 -10.14 6.77 -7.60
C ASP A 47 -8.80 7.27 -8.18
N VAL A 48 -7.71 6.94 -7.49
CA VAL A 48 -6.36 7.41 -7.79
C VAL A 48 -5.37 6.28 -7.60
N ARG A 49 -4.45 6.14 -8.54
CA ARG A 49 -3.34 5.19 -8.44
C ARG A 49 -2.22 5.81 -7.62
N LEU A 50 -1.96 5.24 -6.44
CA LEU A 50 -0.95 5.74 -5.50
C LEU A 50 0.40 5.01 -5.69
N LEU A 51 0.39 3.78 -6.21
CA LEU A 51 1.59 2.98 -6.42
C LEU A 51 1.70 2.48 -7.87
N THR A 52 2.86 2.74 -8.48
CA THR A 52 3.29 2.03 -9.68
C THR A 52 3.88 0.69 -9.26
N ARG A 53 3.15 -0.40 -9.57
CA ARG A 53 3.57 -1.77 -9.29
C ARG A 53 4.19 -2.38 -10.54
N THR A 54 5.46 -2.74 -10.46
CA THR A 54 6.12 -3.64 -11.42
C THR A 54 6.41 -4.97 -10.73
N THR A 55 6.73 -6.02 -11.49
CA THR A 55 7.08 -7.33 -10.92
C THR A 55 8.34 -7.29 -10.05
N ARG A 56 9.18 -6.26 -10.18
CA ARG A 56 10.46 -6.13 -9.49
C ARG A 56 10.54 -4.97 -8.50
N SER A 57 9.63 -3.99 -8.58
CA SER A 57 9.69 -2.79 -7.76
C SER A 57 8.34 -2.12 -7.59
N VAL A 58 8.18 -1.43 -6.47
CA VAL A 58 7.03 -0.59 -6.15
C VAL A 58 7.53 0.83 -5.94
N VAL A 59 6.92 1.77 -6.64
CA VAL A 59 7.27 3.20 -6.56
C VAL A 59 5.99 4.02 -6.35
N PRO A 60 5.97 4.98 -5.42
CA PRO A 60 4.88 5.94 -5.31
C PRO A 60 4.67 6.72 -6.62
N THR A 61 3.41 7.00 -6.97
CA THR A 61 3.08 7.89 -8.09
C THR A 61 3.19 9.35 -7.64
N GLN A 62 2.99 10.31 -8.55
CA GLN A 62 2.90 11.73 -8.19
C GLN A 62 1.75 12.04 -7.23
N ALA A 63 0.73 11.18 -7.17
CA ALA A 63 -0.41 11.34 -6.28
C ALA A 63 -0.24 10.65 -4.92
N GLY A 64 0.85 9.88 -4.74
CA GLY A 64 1.14 9.09 -3.55
C GLY A 64 2.36 9.58 -2.79
#